data_AF-A0A843HIG6-F1
#
_entry.id   AF-A0A843HIG6-F1
#
_cell.length_a   1.000
_cell.length_b   1.000
_cell.length_c   1.000
_cell.angle_alpha   90.00
_cell.angle_beta   90.00
_cell.angle_gamma   90.00
#
_symmetry.space_group_name_H-M   'P 1'
#
loop_
_entity.id
_entity.type
_entity.pdbx_description
1 polymer ?
#
loop_
_entity_poly.entity_id
_entity_poly.type
_entity_poly.pdbx_seq_one_letter_code
_entity_poly.pdbx_strand_id
1 'polypeptide(L)' 'MKQGKRLSRAQKEVLQSHKLKADDWMFLDDCRDESGRPTSYFKIQHKTSGQIKIVDKFKRRK' A
#
# COMPACT_ATOMS: atom_id res chain seq x y z
N MET A 1 3.31 16.93 -3.36
CA MET A 1 3.07 15.46 -3.37
C MET A 1 3.69 14.88 -2.11
N LYS A 2 2.96 14.07 -1.32
CA LYS A 2 3.57 13.40 -0.15
C LYS A 2 4.68 12.48 -0.67
N GLN A 3 5.89 12.65 -0.16
CA GLN A 3 7.02 11.81 -0.52
C GLN A 3 6.72 10.36 -0.11
N GLY A 4 6.80 9.44 -1.06
CA GLY A 4 6.58 8.01 -0.81
C GLY A 4 7.57 7.50 0.23
N LYS A 5 7.07 6.78 1.23
CA LYS A 5 7.88 6.15 2.28
C LYS A 5 8.25 4.72 1.88
N ARG A 6 9.36 4.24 2.45
CA ARG A 6 9.76 2.84 2.31
C ARG A 6 8.72 1.93 2.97
N LEU A 7 8.36 0.84 2.30
CA LEU A 7 7.42 -0.15 2.82
C LEU A 7 8.03 -0.90 4.02
N SER A 8 7.24 -1.07 5.08
CA SER A 8 7.58 -1.95 6.22
C SER A 8 7.51 -3.43 5.82
N ARG A 9 8.11 -4.32 6.62
CA ARG A 9 8.07 -5.77 6.37
C ARG A 9 6.64 -6.30 6.17
N ALA A 10 5.73 -5.94 7.06
CA ALA A 10 4.32 -6.34 6.97
C ALA A 10 3.64 -5.83 5.69
N GLN A 11 3.91 -4.59 5.29
CA GLN A 11 3.36 -4.04 4.04
C GLN A 11 3.91 -4.77 2.81
N LYS A 12 5.17 -5.19 2.82
CA LYS A 12 5.76 -6.00 1.74
C LYS A 12 5.07 -7.35 1.62
N GLU A 13 4.79 -8.01 2.74
CA GLU A 13 4.07 -9.29 2.77
C GLU A 13 2.65 -9.16 2.21
N VAL A 14 1.95 -8.05 2.53
CA VAL A 14 0.66 -7.73 1.91
C VAL A 14 0.81 -7.53 0.40
N LEU A 15 1.80 -6.76 -0.07
CA LEU A 15 1.98 -6.56 -1.51
C LEU A 15 2.21 -7.88 -2.25
N GLN A 16 2.97 -8.80 -1.65
CA GLN A 16 3.17 -10.14 -2.20
C GLN A 16 1.85 -10.94 -2.29
N SER A 17 0.94 -10.80 -1.32
CA SER A 17 -0.37 -11.45 -1.39
C SER A 17 -1.24 -10.92 -2.53
N HIS A 18 -1.03 -9.66 -2.93
CA HIS A 18 -1.66 -9.02 -4.09
C HIS A 18 -0.88 -9.22 -5.40
N LYS A 19 0.13 -10.09 -5.44
CA LYS A 19 1.01 -10.33 -6.61
C LYS A 19 1.75 -9.07 -7.07
N LEU A 20 2.05 -8.14 -6.17
CA LEU A 20 2.83 -6.94 -6.42
C LEU A 20 4.26 -7.14 -5.91
N LYS A 21 5.26 -6.77 -6.71
CA LYS A 21 6.67 -6.80 -6.31
C LYS A 21 6.97 -5.60 -5.41
N ALA A 22 7.22 -5.82 -4.13
CA ALA A 22 7.34 -4.71 -3.17
C ALA A 22 8.48 -3.70 -3.49
N ASP A 23 9.50 -4.09 -4.23
CA ASP A 23 10.60 -3.19 -4.62
C ASP A 23 10.19 -2.14 -5.64
N ASP A 24 9.11 -2.35 -6.39
CA ASP A 24 8.62 -1.41 -7.40
C ASP A 24 7.69 -0.34 -6.79
N TRP A 25 7.28 -0.50 -5.52
CA TRP A 25 6.25 0.32 -4.89
C TRP A 25 6.76 1.03 -3.64
N MET A 26 6.09 2.12 -3.29
CA MET A 26 6.31 2.91 -2.09
C MET A 26 4.99 3.09 -1.35
N PHE A 27 5.06 3.19 -0.02
CA PHE A 27 3.91 3.52 0.79
C PHE A 27 3.59 5.02 0.67
N LEU A 28 2.33 5.37 0.43
CA LEU A 28 1.87 6.75 0.38
C LEU A 28 1.19 7.15 1.69
N ASP A 29 0.10 6.47 2.03
CA ASP A 29 -0.71 6.79 3.19
C ASP A 29 -1.66 5.65 3.56
N ASP A 30 -2.13 5.66 4.80
CA ASP A 30 -3.25 4.82 5.22
C ASP A 30 -4.58 5.43 4.74
N CYS A 31 -5.48 4.60 4.21
CA CYS A 31 -6.82 5.07 3.89
C CYS A 31 -7.59 5.31 5.20
N ARG A 32 -8.27 6.46 5.27
CA ARG A 32 -9.15 6.82 6.38
C ARG A 32 -10.59 6.91 5.90
N ASP A 33 -11.54 6.60 6.78
CA ASP A 33 -12.96 6.80 6.52
C ASP A 33 -13.38 8.26 6.74
N GLU A 34 -14.66 8.54 6.57
CA GLU A 34 -15.31 9.85 6.74
C GLU A 34 -15.14 10.42 8.15
N SER A 35 -14.99 9.53 9.14
CA SER A 35 -14.74 9.87 10.54
C SER A 35 -13.25 10.02 10.87
N GLY A 36 -12.36 9.90 9.87
CA GLY A 36 -10.92 10.00 10.04
C GLY A 36 -10.25 8.75 10.65
N ARG A 37 -10.95 7.63 10.77
CA ARG A 37 -10.42 6.39 11.36
C ARG A 37 -9.63 5.56 10.35
N PRO A 38 -8.58 4.83 10.77
CA PRO A 38 -7.83 3.97 9.88
C PRO A 38 -8.70 2.84 9.33
N THR A 39 -8.64 2.61 8.01
CA THR A 39 -9.34 1.51 7.35
C THR A 39 -8.42 0.31 7.16
N SER A 40 -9.03 -0.78 6.69
CA SER A 40 -8.35 -1.99 6.20
C SER A 40 -7.47 -1.77 4.96
N TYR A 41 -7.38 -0.55 4.43
CA TYR A 41 -6.70 -0.28 3.17
C TYR A 41 -5.54 0.71 3.35
N PHE A 42 -4.54 0.62 2.48
CA PHE A 42 -3.52 1.65 2.33
C PHE A 42 -3.22 1.94 0.86
N LYS A 43 -2.67 3.14 0.61
CA LYS A 43 -2.24 3.60 -0.71
C LYS A 43 -0.76 3.33 -0.92
N ILE A 44 -0.44 2.84 -2.11
CA ILE A 44 0.93 2.70 -2.61
C ILE A 44 1.08 3.42 -3.93
N GLN A 45 2.32 3.82 -4.24
CA GLN A 45 2.71 4.41 -5.51
C GLN A 45 3.83 3.61 -6.16
N HIS A 46 3.70 3.36 -7.46
CA HIS A 46 4.77 2.76 -8.26
C HIS A 46 5.89 3.78 -8.45
N LYS A 47 7.14 3.37 -8.23
CA LYS A 47 8.31 4.26 -8.22
C LYS A 47 8.57 4.94 -9.56
N THR A 48 8.36 4.23 -10.67
CA THR A 48 8.68 4.73 -12.02
C THR A 48 7.48 5.34 -12.73
N SER A 49 6.37 4.60 -12.86
CA SER A 49 5.16 5.06 -13.55
C SER A 49 4.32 6.06 -12.76
N GLY A 50 4.58 6.24 -11.46
CA GLY A 50 3.77 7.10 -10.59
C GLY A 50 2.37 6.56 -10.32
N GLN A 51 2.01 5.35 -10.80
CA GLN A 51 0.69 4.75 -10.63
C GLN A 51 0.36 4.56 -9.15
N ILE A 52 -0.84 4.97 -8.74
CA ILE A 52 -1.34 4.78 -7.36
C ILE A 52 -2.29 3.58 -7.32
N LYS A 53 -2.13 2.74 -6.29
CA LYS A 53 -3.05 1.63 -5.99
C LYS A 53 -3.49 1.66 -4.54
N ILE A 54 -4.70 1.19 -4.30
CA ILE A 54 -5.24 0.93 -2.96
C ILE A 54 -5.17 -0.58 -2.71
N VAL A 55 -4.60 -0.96 -1.56
CA VAL A 55 -4.31 -2.34 -1.20
C VAL A 55 -4.99 -2.67 0.12
N ASP A 56 -5.71 -3.80 0.14
CA ASP A 56 -6.31 -4.37 1.35
C ASP A 56 -5.23 -5.05 2.21
N LYS A 57 -5.10 -4.60 3.46
CA LYS A 57 -4.17 -5.09 4.49
C LYS A 57 -4.40 -6.55 4.87
N PHE A 58 -5.64 -7.03 4.78
CA PHE A 58 -6.04 -8.34 5.30
C PHE A 58 -6.21 -9.39 4.22
N LYS A 59 -5.98 -9.05 2.95
CA LYS A 59 -6.05 -10.03 1.86
C LYS A 59 -4.99 -11.11 2.06
N ARG A 60 -5.46 -12.31 2.39
CA ARG A 60 -4.63 -13.52 2.42
C ARG A 60 -4.56 -14.13 1.03
N ARG A 61 -3.40 -14.67 0.67
CA ARG A 61 -3.27 -15.53 -0.51
C ARG A 61 -4.18 -16.74 -0.28
N LYS A 62 -5.15 -16.93 -1.17
CA LYS A 62 -6.02 -18.12 -1.19
C LYS A 62 -5.24 -19.30 -1.77
#